data_AF-A0A5N7BAA0-F1
#
_entry.id   AF-A0A5N7BAA0-F1
#
_cell.length_a   1.000
_cell.length_b   1.000
_cell.length_c   1.000
_cell.angle_alpha   90.00
_cell.angle_beta   90.00
_cell.angle_gamma   90.00
#
_symmetry.space_group_name_H-M   'P 1'
#
loop_
_entity.id
_entity.type
_entity.pdbx_description
1 polymer ?
#
loop_
_entity_poly.entity_id
_entity_poly.type
_entity_poly.pdbx_seq_one_letter_code
_entity_poly.pdbx_strand_id
1 'polypeptide(L)'
;MIKESASPAPTARVPWLERIDLLRRHIRRYHPEREAPQSRAHQACGACHVRKERCDGGYPCNRCQQRGATCPRPRKAVHSKSKPRESQTRGDLDFVGSVPDGSRWIAQDFIDIYFNEFHPTWPFLHQGTFDLPKEPCILLQSMLMIGLWIKGDQTTQDTAMRFHRKLLSAIHDQRCQWYLSDTTPRCSGDTPWPMATYQAIVLQLIFAVLIAKQETPLDLNLRCQLPDYKYEMLTSLVETCRQLGLFSYPNMLAKYDSLPIALVWVNVEEIKRFGLALYKLCRLCTRSASTDATDGGGRDTKNELLTLADLDFCMPDSDEVWNASSNMASEFIRSVPFQQASRDNRDPDNWISQASGKLYDSHVRIDWI
;
A
#
# COMPACT_ATOMS: atom_id res chain seq x y z
N MET A 1 44.57 -6.41 31.79
CA MET A 1 43.14 -6.34 32.18
C MET A 1 42.39 -5.71 31.02
N ILE A 2 41.82 -6.55 30.16
CA ILE A 2 41.03 -6.15 28.99
C ILE A 2 39.59 -6.56 29.32
N LYS A 3 38.65 -5.62 29.28
CA LYS A 3 37.21 -5.90 29.28
C LYS A 3 36.62 -5.23 28.05
N GLU A 4 36.36 -6.03 27.02
CA GLU A 4 35.45 -5.73 25.93
C GLU A 4 34.02 -5.65 26.48
N SER A 5 33.30 -4.58 26.14
CA SER A 5 31.86 -4.44 26.36
C SER A 5 31.12 -4.71 25.06
N ALA A 6 30.24 -5.71 25.10
CA ALA A 6 29.55 -6.32 23.98
C ALA A 6 28.57 -5.41 23.23
N SER A 7 28.55 -5.56 21.90
CA SER A 7 27.54 -5.06 20.97
C SER A 7 26.14 -5.64 21.26
N PRO A 8 25.05 -4.88 21.06
CA PRO A 8 23.71 -5.44 21.06
C PRO A 8 23.43 -6.22 19.76
N ALA A 9 22.74 -7.35 19.92
CA ALA A 9 22.39 -8.33 18.90
C ALA A 9 21.41 -7.79 17.83
N PRO A 10 21.41 -8.36 16.61
CA PRO A 10 20.54 -7.93 15.53
C PRO A 10 19.08 -8.31 15.80
N THR A 11 18.21 -7.31 15.77
CA THR A 11 16.75 -7.47 15.77
C THR A 11 16.28 -8.30 14.58
N ALA A 12 15.38 -9.24 14.86
CA ALA A 12 14.85 -10.21 13.92
C ALA A 12 14.33 -9.57 12.62
N ARG A 13 14.96 -9.94 11.51
CA ARG A 13 14.49 -9.63 10.16
C ARG A 13 13.23 -10.44 9.88
N VAL A 14 12.10 -9.78 9.66
CA VAL A 14 10.92 -10.41 9.04
C VAL A 14 11.18 -10.45 7.53
N PRO A 15 11.29 -11.63 6.89
CA PRO A 15 11.59 -11.71 5.47
C PRO A 15 10.31 -11.76 4.66
N TRP A 16 9.93 -10.65 3.99
CA TRP A 16 8.87 -10.67 2.98
C TRP A 16 9.44 -10.69 1.56
N LEU A 17 8.88 -11.62 0.79
CA LEU A 17 9.30 -12.17 -0.50
C LEU A 17 8.56 -11.46 -1.66
N GLU A 18 8.86 -10.22 -1.97
CA GLU A 18 8.06 -9.47 -2.97
C GLU A 18 8.26 -9.94 -4.42
N ARG A 19 9.39 -10.58 -4.75
CA ARG A 19 9.65 -11.07 -6.12
C ARG A 19 8.94 -12.40 -6.44
N ILE A 20 8.46 -13.12 -5.43
CA ILE A 20 7.96 -14.49 -5.57
C ILE A 20 6.42 -14.53 -5.70
N ASP A 21 5.71 -13.54 -5.17
CA ASP A 21 4.24 -13.57 -5.19
C ASP A 21 3.61 -13.12 -6.50
N LEU A 22 4.26 -12.24 -7.28
CA LEU A 22 3.82 -11.89 -8.63
C LEU A 22 4.01 -13.06 -9.62
N LEU A 23 5.17 -13.75 -9.55
CA LEU A 23 5.44 -14.93 -10.39
C LEU A 23 4.51 -16.11 -10.06
N ARG A 24 4.20 -16.33 -8.78
CA ARG A 24 3.20 -17.33 -8.35
C ARG A 24 1.79 -17.00 -8.83
N ARG A 25 1.44 -15.71 -8.89
CA ARG A 25 0.15 -15.25 -9.44
C ARG A 25 0.09 -15.47 -10.94
N HIS A 26 1.19 -15.22 -11.65
CA HIS A 26 1.32 -15.43 -13.10
C HIS A 26 1.20 -16.91 -13.51
N ILE A 27 1.96 -17.81 -12.87
CA ILE A 27 1.93 -19.25 -13.22
C ILE A 27 0.53 -19.84 -12.97
N ARG A 28 -0.09 -19.52 -11.83
CA ARG A 28 -1.43 -20.04 -11.50
C ARG A 28 -2.55 -19.50 -12.38
N ARG A 29 -2.37 -18.33 -13.01
CA ARG A 29 -3.42 -17.64 -13.77
C ARG A 29 -3.31 -17.81 -15.29
N TYR A 30 -2.10 -18.00 -15.81
CA TYR A 30 -1.84 -18.05 -17.26
C TYR A 30 -1.16 -19.33 -17.74
N HIS A 31 -0.66 -20.17 -16.82
CA HIS A 31 -0.03 -21.46 -17.13
C HIS A 31 -0.55 -22.57 -16.21
N PRO A 32 -1.87 -22.90 -16.23
CA PRO A 32 -2.48 -23.85 -15.29
C PRO A 32 -1.91 -25.28 -15.41
N GLU A 33 -1.34 -25.63 -16.57
CA GLU A 33 -0.63 -26.89 -16.84
C GLU A 33 0.79 -26.97 -16.24
N ARG A 34 1.34 -25.89 -15.68
CA ARG A 34 2.66 -25.88 -15.04
C ARG A 34 2.54 -25.79 -13.51
N GLU A 35 3.11 -26.76 -12.79
CA GLU A 35 3.15 -26.71 -11.32
C GLU A 35 4.00 -25.54 -10.83
N ALA A 36 3.42 -24.67 -10.00
CA ALA A 36 4.14 -23.54 -9.41
C ALA A 36 5.24 -24.03 -8.44
N PRO A 37 6.40 -23.35 -8.33
CA PRO A 37 7.45 -23.73 -7.39
C PRO A 37 6.91 -23.73 -5.95
N GLN A 38 7.01 -24.88 -5.27
CA GLN A 38 6.53 -25.02 -3.89
C GLN A 38 7.24 -24.02 -2.96
N SER A 39 6.48 -23.43 -2.03
CA SER A 39 6.99 -22.47 -1.06
C SER A 39 8.14 -23.07 -0.25
N ARG A 40 9.15 -22.26 0.06
CA ARG A 40 10.25 -22.65 0.96
C ARG A 40 9.64 -23.16 2.27
N ALA A 41 9.97 -24.38 2.68
CA ALA A 41 9.49 -24.92 3.94
C ALA A 41 9.87 -23.99 5.10
N HIS A 42 8.91 -23.61 5.95
CA HIS A 42 9.18 -22.82 7.16
C HIS A 42 10.13 -23.58 8.12
N GLN A 43 10.18 -24.91 8.01
CA GLN A 43 11.13 -25.78 8.69
C GLN A 43 11.52 -26.96 7.79
N ALA A 44 12.82 -27.23 7.66
CA ALA A 44 13.30 -28.38 6.91
C ALA A 44 13.01 -29.69 7.66
N CYS A 45 12.69 -30.77 6.94
CA CYS A 45 12.55 -32.09 7.57
C CYS A 45 13.87 -32.53 8.23
N GLY A 46 13.80 -33.43 9.21
CA GLY A 46 14.99 -33.85 9.97
C GLY A 46 16.14 -34.36 9.10
N ALA A 47 15.83 -35.08 8.01
CA ALA A 47 16.82 -35.58 7.06
C ALA A 47 17.51 -34.44 6.27
N CYS A 48 16.77 -33.46 5.78
CA CYS A 48 17.33 -32.30 5.08
C CYS A 48 18.08 -31.36 6.04
N HIS A 49 17.61 -31.22 7.28
CA HIS A 49 18.25 -30.39 8.30
C HIS A 49 19.62 -30.93 8.71
N VAL A 50 19.73 -32.23 9.02
CA VAL A 50 21.02 -32.87 9.35
C VAL A 50 22.02 -32.73 8.21
N ARG A 51 21.53 -32.78 6.97
CA ARG A 51 22.37 -32.65 5.76
C ARG A 51 22.65 -31.20 5.35
N LYS A 52 22.09 -30.21 6.05
CA LYS A 52 22.15 -28.77 5.70
C LYS A 52 21.74 -28.49 4.24
N GLU A 53 20.81 -29.28 3.71
CA GLU A 53 20.28 -29.14 2.36
C GLU A 53 18.90 -28.47 2.38
N ARG A 54 18.55 -27.77 1.29
CA ARG A 54 17.26 -27.09 1.16
C ARG A 54 16.10 -28.09 1.08
N CYS A 55 15.09 -27.91 1.92
CA CYS A 55 13.85 -28.70 1.94
C CYS A 55 12.70 -27.92 1.28
N ASP A 56 11.92 -28.63 0.48
CA ASP A 56 10.72 -28.15 -0.23
C ASP A 56 9.45 -28.21 0.63
N GLY A 57 9.47 -28.93 1.76
CA GLY A 57 8.39 -28.93 2.74
C GLY A 57 7.24 -29.89 2.46
N GLY A 58 7.25 -30.58 1.32
CA GLY A 58 6.36 -31.71 1.05
C GLY A 58 6.62 -32.93 1.95
N TYR A 59 5.66 -33.85 2.03
CA TYR A 59 5.83 -35.14 2.70
C TYR A 59 5.44 -36.31 1.77
N PRO A 60 6.37 -37.20 1.41
CA PRO A 60 7.82 -37.06 1.60
C PRO A 60 8.37 -35.84 0.84
N CYS A 61 9.44 -35.24 1.34
CA CYS A 61 10.06 -34.10 0.66
C CYS A 61 10.67 -34.55 -0.69
N ASN A 62 10.64 -33.75 -1.75
CA ASN A 62 11.15 -34.15 -3.08
C ASN A 62 12.61 -34.62 -3.03
N ARG A 63 13.45 -33.95 -2.22
CA ARG A 63 14.85 -34.35 -1.98
C ARG A 63 14.97 -35.73 -1.32
N CYS A 64 14.07 -36.01 -0.39
CA CYS A 64 14.00 -37.27 0.34
C CYS A 64 13.54 -38.39 -0.62
N GLN A 65 12.53 -38.09 -1.44
CA GLN A 65 11.95 -39.00 -2.41
C GLN A 65 12.92 -39.35 -3.54
N GLN A 66 13.59 -38.36 -4.14
CA GLN A 66 14.61 -38.59 -5.19
C GLN A 66 15.79 -39.43 -4.72
N ARG A 67 16.10 -39.43 -3.43
CA ARG A 67 17.21 -40.20 -2.85
C ARG A 67 16.79 -41.51 -2.19
N GLY A 68 15.50 -41.88 -2.26
CA GLY A 68 14.97 -43.06 -1.57
C GLY A 68 15.18 -43.02 -0.05
N ALA A 69 15.33 -41.83 0.55
CA ALA A 69 15.62 -41.65 1.96
C ALA A 69 14.35 -41.41 2.76
N THR A 70 14.25 -42.01 3.95
CA THR A 70 13.08 -41.85 4.83
C THR A 70 12.93 -40.39 5.28
N CYS A 71 11.84 -39.74 4.86
CA CYS A 71 11.46 -38.42 5.33
C CYS A 71 10.71 -38.57 6.67
N PRO A 72 11.21 -38.04 7.81
CA PRO A 72 10.45 -38.09 9.06
C PRO A 72 9.24 -37.14 9.01
N ARG A 73 8.03 -37.62 9.38
CA ARG A 73 6.82 -36.77 9.47
C ARG A 73 7.00 -35.67 10.53
N PRO A 74 6.54 -34.44 10.30
CA PRO A 74 6.44 -33.45 11.36
C PRO A 74 5.39 -33.89 12.38
N ARG A 75 5.80 -34.25 13.60
CA ARG A 75 4.88 -34.47 14.72
C ARG A 75 4.33 -33.11 15.17
N LYS A 76 3.01 -32.91 15.11
CA LYS A 76 2.35 -31.81 15.81
C LYS A 76 2.65 -31.97 17.31
N ALA A 77 3.37 -31.03 17.91
CA ALA A 77 3.63 -31.03 19.34
C ALA A 77 2.31 -30.80 20.08
N VAL A 78 1.85 -31.82 20.80
CA VAL A 78 0.80 -31.71 21.81
C VAL A 78 1.44 -31.06 23.03
N HIS A 79 1.10 -29.80 23.33
CA HIS A 79 1.48 -29.17 24.59
C HIS A 79 0.36 -29.29 25.62
N SER A 80 0.63 -30.15 26.60
CA SER A 80 -0.02 -30.27 27.90
C SER A 80 0.14 -28.97 28.71
N LYS A 81 -0.92 -28.65 29.47
CA LYS A 81 -1.05 -27.47 30.34
C LYS A 81 0.03 -27.43 31.43
N SER A 82 0.70 -26.29 31.58
CA SER A 82 1.07 -25.71 32.88
C SER A 82 1.35 -24.21 32.72
N LYS A 83 0.63 -23.38 33.49
CA LYS A 83 0.91 -21.94 33.70
C LYS A 83 2.00 -21.81 34.77
N PRO A 84 2.78 -20.71 34.78
CA PRO A 84 2.42 -19.59 35.65
C PRO A 84 2.19 -18.27 34.90
N ARG A 85 1.43 -17.39 35.54
CA ARG A 85 1.15 -16.00 35.13
C ARG A 85 2.44 -15.18 35.11
N GLU A 86 2.64 -14.42 34.04
CA GLU A 86 3.22 -13.07 34.14
C GLU A 86 2.67 -12.20 33.00
N SER A 87 2.15 -11.06 33.41
CA SER A 87 1.48 -10.03 32.64
C SER A 87 2.47 -9.24 31.80
N GLN A 88 2.26 -9.18 30.48
CA GLN A 88 2.73 -8.07 29.64
C GLN A 88 1.98 -8.05 28.30
N THR A 89 1.29 -6.92 28.10
CA THR A 89 0.51 -6.53 26.92
C THR A 89 1.45 -6.34 25.72
N ARG A 90 1.38 -7.23 24.72
CA ARG A 90 1.94 -7.00 23.39
C ARG A 90 0.83 -7.17 22.36
N GLY A 91 0.58 -6.10 21.62
CA GLY A 91 -0.58 -5.91 20.76
C GLY A 91 -0.68 -6.93 19.64
N ASP A 92 -1.81 -7.60 19.61
CA ASP A 92 -2.24 -8.47 18.53
C ASP A 92 -2.75 -7.58 17.37
N LEU A 93 -1.91 -7.40 16.34
CA LEU A 93 -2.21 -6.66 15.11
C LEU A 93 -2.75 -7.58 14.00
N ASP A 94 -2.81 -8.90 14.24
CA ASP A 94 -3.27 -9.90 13.27
C ASP A 94 -4.77 -10.22 13.43
N PHE A 95 -5.63 -9.19 13.52
CA PHE A 95 -7.07 -9.42 13.60
C PHE A 95 -7.59 -10.17 12.37
N VAL A 96 -7.12 -9.87 11.16
CA VAL A 96 -7.61 -10.52 9.93
C VAL A 96 -6.97 -11.90 9.69
N GLY A 97 -5.71 -12.12 10.12
CA GLY A 97 -5.02 -13.41 10.03
C GLY A 97 -5.45 -14.44 11.09
N SER A 98 -5.97 -13.96 12.24
CA SER A 98 -6.40 -14.79 13.38
C SER A 98 -7.92 -14.95 13.49
N VAL A 99 -8.69 -14.36 12.57
CA VAL A 99 -10.16 -14.47 12.56
C VAL A 99 -10.57 -15.92 12.25
N PRO A 100 -11.38 -16.57 13.11
CA PRO A 100 -11.99 -17.86 12.81
C PRO A 100 -12.79 -17.78 11.51
N ASP A 101 -12.87 -18.89 10.76
CA ASP A 101 -13.55 -18.98 9.45
C ASP A 101 -14.97 -18.37 9.47
N GLY A 102 -15.66 -18.48 10.60
CA GLY A 102 -16.98 -17.90 10.86
C GLY A 102 -17.05 -16.38 11.06
N SER A 103 -15.95 -15.60 11.00
CA SER A 103 -16.00 -14.12 10.99
C SER A 103 -15.33 -13.52 9.75
N ARG A 104 -14.92 -14.36 8.80
CA ARG A 104 -14.37 -13.93 7.50
C ARG A 104 -15.41 -13.21 6.64
N TRP A 105 -16.67 -13.65 6.72
CA TRP A 105 -17.80 -12.98 6.05
C TRP A 105 -18.03 -11.56 6.57
N ILE A 106 -17.86 -11.32 7.88
CA ILE A 106 -17.96 -9.98 8.47
C ILE A 106 -16.90 -9.05 7.88
N ALA A 107 -15.66 -9.55 7.71
CA ALA A 107 -14.62 -8.77 7.07
C ALA A 107 -14.96 -8.47 5.60
N GLN A 108 -15.52 -9.45 4.87
CA GLN A 108 -15.93 -9.27 3.48
C GLN A 108 -17.03 -8.21 3.35
N ASP A 109 -18.05 -8.23 4.21
CA ASP A 109 -19.16 -7.25 4.17
C ASP A 109 -18.64 -5.80 4.25
N PHE A 110 -17.67 -5.53 5.14
CA PHE A 110 -17.10 -4.18 5.27
C PHE A 110 -16.19 -3.79 4.09
N ILE A 111 -15.52 -4.76 3.48
CA ILE A 111 -14.74 -4.53 2.25
C ILE A 111 -15.68 -4.25 1.07
N ASP A 112 -16.82 -4.92 1.00
CA ASP A 112 -17.83 -4.67 -0.02
C ASP A 112 -18.45 -3.28 0.15
N ILE A 113 -18.74 -2.86 1.40
CA ILE A 113 -19.15 -1.48 1.71
C ILE A 113 -18.10 -0.48 1.24
N TYR A 114 -16.81 -0.74 1.46
CA TYR A 114 -15.73 0.12 0.96
C TYR A 114 -15.81 0.29 -0.58
N PHE A 115 -15.90 -0.80 -1.33
CA PHE A 115 -15.94 -0.74 -2.80
C PHE A 115 -17.24 -0.14 -3.35
N ASN A 116 -18.36 -0.28 -2.64
CA ASN A 116 -19.66 0.22 -3.10
C ASN A 116 -19.88 1.70 -2.74
N GLU A 117 -19.40 2.15 -1.59
CA GLU A 117 -19.74 3.48 -1.05
C GLU A 117 -18.56 4.47 -1.07
N PHE A 118 -17.33 4.01 -0.81
CA PHE A 118 -16.15 4.88 -0.74
C PHE A 118 -15.39 4.96 -2.06
N HIS A 119 -15.11 3.81 -2.67
CA HIS A 119 -14.32 3.69 -3.89
C HIS A 119 -14.85 4.52 -5.07
N PRO A 120 -16.16 4.68 -5.33
CA PRO A 120 -16.65 5.55 -6.40
C PRO A 120 -16.23 7.02 -6.26
N THR A 121 -15.92 7.49 -5.04
CA THR A 121 -15.44 8.87 -4.78
C THR A 121 -13.91 8.96 -4.76
N TRP A 122 -13.24 7.85 -4.50
CA TRP A 122 -11.80 7.72 -4.32
C TRP A 122 -11.25 6.44 -4.99
N PRO A 123 -11.25 6.36 -6.34
CA PRO A 123 -11.07 5.11 -7.05
C PRO A 123 -9.61 4.65 -7.21
N PHE A 124 -8.79 4.76 -6.17
CA PHE A 124 -7.34 4.49 -6.27
C PHE A 124 -6.91 3.05 -5.95
N LEU A 125 -7.87 2.15 -5.69
CA LEU A 125 -7.65 0.70 -5.55
C LEU A 125 -8.33 -0.04 -6.69
N HIS A 126 -7.66 -1.00 -7.32
CA HIS A 126 -8.25 -1.72 -8.44
C HIS A 126 -9.08 -2.94 -7.96
N GLN A 127 -10.41 -2.84 -8.06
CA GLN A 127 -11.32 -3.92 -7.64
C GLN A 127 -11.06 -5.23 -8.42
N GLY A 128 -10.72 -5.15 -9.70
CA GLY A 128 -10.50 -6.34 -10.54
C GLY A 128 -9.27 -7.18 -10.17
N THR A 129 -8.27 -6.60 -9.51
CA THR A 129 -7.06 -7.32 -9.04
C THR A 129 -7.01 -7.56 -7.55
N PHE A 130 -7.93 -6.95 -6.80
CA PHE A 130 -8.01 -7.10 -5.35
C PHE A 130 -8.28 -8.56 -4.98
N ASP A 131 -7.45 -9.11 -4.10
CA ASP A 131 -7.60 -10.48 -3.60
C ASP A 131 -7.29 -10.53 -2.11
N LEU A 132 -8.34 -10.59 -1.29
CA LEU A 132 -8.28 -10.47 0.17
C LEU A 132 -7.15 -11.26 0.84
N PRO A 133 -6.89 -12.55 0.53
CA PRO A 133 -5.82 -13.33 1.17
C PRO A 133 -4.40 -12.90 0.76
N LYS A 134 -4.26 -12.12 -0.31
CA LYS A 134 -2.97 -11.67 -0.87
C LYS A 134 -2.64 -10.23 -0.52
N GLU A 135 -3.61 -9.47 -0.04
CA GLU A 135 -3.38 -8.07 0.32
C GLU A 135 -2.69 -7.94 1.68
N PRO A 136 -1.79 -6.94 1.85
CA PRO A 136 -1.19 -6.66 3.13
C PRO A 136 -2.23 -6.29 4.19
N CYS A 137 -2.03 -6.76 5.43
CA CYS A 137 -2.97 -6.53 6.53
C CYS A 137 -3.25 -5.04 6.79
N ILE A 138 -2.25 -4.15 6.60
CA ILE A 138 -2.43 -2.70 6.80
C ILE A 138 -3.47 -2.11 5.84
N LEU A 139 -3.49 -2.56 4.58
CA LEU A 139 -4.44 -2.09 3.57
C LEU A 139 -5.84 -2.64 3.87
N LEU A 140 -5.94 -3.95 4.14
CA LEU A 140 -7.20 -4.60 4.48
C LEU A 140 -7.85 -3.96 5.72
N GLN A 141 -7.07 -3.73 6.77
CA GLN A 141 -7.57 -3.10 8.00
C GLN A 141 -8.00 -1.65 7.76
N SER A 142 -7.32 -0.91 6.87
CA SER A 142 -7.70 0.45 6.50
C SER A 142 -9.02 0.49 5.71
N MET A 143 -9.22 -0.43 4.76
CA MET A 143 -10.48 -0.54 4.02
C MET A 143 -11.64 -0.97 4.94
N LEU A 144 -11.41 -1.97 5.78
CA LEU A 144 -12.40 -2.45 6.76
C LEU A 144 -12.78 -1.34 7.75
N MET A 145 -11.81 -0.53 8.20
CA MET A 145 -12.05 0.63 9.05
C MET A 145 -13.02 1.63 8.39
N ILE A 146 -12.83 1.93 7.10
CA ILE A 146 -13.73 2.83 6.37
C ILE A 146 -15.12 2.20 6.22
N GLY A 147 -15.20 0.90 5.88
CA GLY A 147 -16.47 0.19 5.78
C GLY A 147 -17.26 0.17 7.10
N LEU A 148 -16.56 -0.05 8.23
CA LEU A 148 -17.12 0.05 9.57
C LEU A 148 -17.69 1.44 9.85
N TRP A 149 -16.96 2.49 9.48
CA TRP A 149 -17.40 3.86 9.70
C TRP A 149 -18.65 4.22 8.89
N ILE A 150 -18.68 3.82 7.62
CA ILE A 150 -19.79 4.08 6.69
C ILE A 150 -21.06 3.36 7.13
N LYS A 151 -20.96 2.13 7.67
CA LYS A 151 -22.11 1.40 8.21
C LYS A 151 -22.89 2.19 9.28
N GLY A 152 -22.20 3.04 10.03
CA GLY A 152 -22.82 4.15 10.76
C GLY A 152 -23.43 3.83 12.13
N ASP A 153 -23.40 2.58 12.60
CA ASP A 153 -23.80 2.30 13.99
C ASP A 153 -22.69 2.71 14.97
N GLN A 154 -23.07 3.21 16.16
CA GLN A 154 -22.10 3.75 17.13
C GLN A 154 -20.99 2.74 17.47
N THR A 155 -21.34 1.45 17.59
CA THR A 155 -20.38 0.41 17.98
C THR A 155 -19.35 0.12 16.88
N THR A 156 -19.76 0.18 15.60
CA THR A 156 -18.87 0.02 14.46
C THR A 156 -18.03 1.28 14.23
N GLN A 157 -18.59 2.47 14.42
CA GLN A 157 -17.82 3.72 14.37
C GLN A 157 -16.76 3.81 15.48
N ASP A 158 -17.08 3.41 16.72
CA ASP A 158 -16.10 3.32 17.81
C ASP A 158 -14.97 2.33 17.48
N THR A 159 -15.33 1.21 16.84
CA THR A 159 -14.37 0.22 16.37
C THR A 159 -13.49 0.76 15.23
N ALA A 160 -14.08 1.49 14.27
CA ALA A 160 -13.34 2.18 13.21
C ALA A 160 -12.34 3.18 13.80
N MET A 161 -12.75 4.00 14.78
CA MET A 161 -11.85 4.94 15.47
C MET A 161 -10.69 4.23 16.18
N ARG A 162 -10.94 3.05 16.77
CA ARG A 162 -9.88 2.23 17.36
C ARG A 162 -8.91 1.67 16.32
N PHE A 163 -9.41 1.22 15.16
CA PHE A 163 -8.55 0.83 14.04
C PHE A 163 -7.72 2.03 13.55
N HIS A 164 -8.34 3.19 13.34
CA HIS A 164 -7.65 4.41 12.91
C HIS A 164 -6.47 4.77 13.80
N ARG A 165 -6.68 4.83 15.13
CA ARG A 165 -5.60 5.15 16.08
C ARG A 165 -4.47 4.13 16.04
N LYS A 166 -4.80 2.83 15.98
CA LYS A 166 -3.80 1.76 15.91
C LYS A 166 -3.02 1.77 14.61
N LEU A 167 -3.70 1.96 13.47
CA LEU A 167 -3.10 1.98 12.14
C LEU A 167 -2.20 3.20 11.97
N LEU A 168 -2.64 4.39 12.39
CA LEU A 168 -1.77 5.59 12.40
C LEU A 168 -0.52 5.40 13.24
N SER A 169 -0.65 4.83 14.45
CA SER A 169 0.51 4.51 15.31
C SER A 169 1.46 3.53 14.62
N ALA A 170 0.93 2.45 14.04
CA ALA A 170 1.74 1.45 13.36
C ALA A 170 2.47 2.00 12.13
N ILE A 171 1.79 2.82 11.32
CA ILE A 171 2.38 3.50 10.16
C ILE A 171 3.51 4.44 10.60
N HIS A 172 3.29 5.19 11.69
CA HIS A 172 4.29 6.08 12.26
C HIS A 172 5.51 5.30 12.78
N ASP A 173 5.30 4.21 13.54
CA ASP A 173 6.37 3.37 14.05
C ASP A 173 7.18 2.70 12.93
N GLN A 174 6.54 2.44 11.79
CA GLN A 174 7.16 1.86 10.59
C GLN A 174 7.69 2.91 9.62
N ARG A 175 7.72 4.19 9.99
CA ARG A 175 8.15 5.29 9.11
C ARG A 175 9.47 5.03 8.41
N CYS A 176 10.48 4.49 9.10
CA CYS A 176 11.79 4.16 8.52
C CYS A 176 11.75 3.12 7.38
N GLN A 177 10.65 2.39 7.20
CA GLN A 177 10.51 1.37 6.16
C GLN A 177 9.92 1.92 4.86
N TRP A 178 9.16 3.02 4.93
CA TRP A 178 8.46 3.58 3.78
C TRP A 178 8.88 5.01 3.45
N TYR A 179 9.39 5.77 4.42
CA TYR A 179 9.86 7.14 4.22
C TYR A 179 11.29 7.15 3.66
N LEU A 180 11.51 7.96 2.63
CA LEU A 180 12.83 8.21 2.07
C LEU A 180 13.23 9.66 2.35
N SER A 181 14.45 9.82 2.86
CA SER A 181 15.06 11.14 3.10
C SER A 181 16.15 11.41 2.07
N ASP A 182 16.46 12.68 1.83
CA ASP A 182 17.51 13.10 0.89
C ASP A 182 18.89 12.49 1.19
N THR A 183 19.12 12.03 2.43
CA THR A 183 20.39 11.41 2.85
C THR A 183 20.47 9.89 2.62
N THR A 184 19.38 9.23 2.24
CA THR A 184 19.38 7.78 2.02
C THR A 184 20.00 7.43 0.66
N PRO A 185 21.08 6.63 0.60
CA PRO A 185 21.68 6.23 -0.68
C PRO A 185 20.65 5.51 -1.55
N ARG A 186 20.47 5.97 -2.80
CA ARG A 186 19.63 5.29 -3.79
C ARG A 186 20.18 3.89 -4.05
N CYS A 187 19.56 2.87 -3.45
CA CYS A 187 19.72 1.50 -3.92
C CYS A 187 19.05 1.40 -5.29
N SER A 188 19.87 1.18 -6.31
CA SER A 188 19.54 1.11 -7.73
C SER A 188 18.27 0.29 -8.02
N GLY A 189 17.28 0.89 -8.70
CA GLY A 189 16.27 0.29 -9.58
C GLY A 189 15.28 -0.78 -9.05
N ASP A 190 15.69 -1.64 -8.13
CA ASP A 190 15.07 -2.95 -7.89
C ASP A 190 14.15 -3.01 -6.68
N THR A 191 14.11 -1.97 -5.83
CA THR A 191 13.17 -1.95 -4.71
C THR A 191 11.75 -1.71 -5.22
N PRO A 192 10.79 -2.62 -5.03
CA PRO A 192 9.42 -2.43 -5.50
C PRO A 192 8.77 -1.25 -4.78
N TRP A 193 7.85 -0.58 -5.45
CA TRP A 193 7.07 0.48 -4.82
C TRP A 193 6.04 -0.14 -3.87
N PRO A 194 6.05 0.18 -2.57
CA PRO A 194 5.12 -0.41 -1.61
C PRO A 194 3.74 0.27 -1.69
N MET A 195 3.09 0.12 -2.86
CA MET A 195 1.83 0.81 -3.18
C MET A 195 0.73 0.57 -2.14
N ALA A 196 0.57 -0.67 -1.67
CA ALA A 196 -0.42 -0.99 -0.64
C ALA A 196 -0.20 -0.22 0.67
N THR A 197 1.06 0.04 1.05
CA THR A 197 1.40 0.88 2.22
C THR A 197 1.02 2.33 1.96
N TYR A 198 1.38 2.87 0.79
CA TYR A 198 1.03 4.25 0.42
C TYR A 198 -0.48 4.47 0.33
N GLN A 199 -1.21 3.52 -0.26
CA GLN A 199 -2.67 3.51 -0.30
C GLN A 199 -3.26 3.47 1.11
N ALA A 200 -2.73 2.62 2.00
CA ALA A 200 -3.18 2.59 3.40
C ALA A 200 -2.94 3.93 4.12
N ILE A 201 -1.78 4.57 3.92
CA ILE A 201 -1.49 5.90 4.48
C ILE A 201 -2.52 6.93 3.98
N VAL A 202 -2.80 6.96 2.68
CA VAL A 202 -3.82 7.85 2.10
C VAL A 202 -5.20 7.58 2.67
N LEU A 203 -5.61 6.31 2.85
CA LEU A 203 -6.88 5.95 3.51
C LEU A 203 -6.95 6.49 4.93
N GLN A 204 -5.88 6.36 5.73
CA GLN A 204 -5.83 6.90 7.08
C GLN A 204 -5.94 8.43 7.11
N LEU A 205 -5.28 9.12 6.18
CA LEU A 205 -5.32 10.58 6.10
C LEU A 205 -6.65 11.11 5.57
N ILE A 206 -7.26 10.47 4.57
CA ILE A 206 -8.63 10.79 4.12
C ILE A 206 -9.60 10.63 5.29
N PHE A 207 -9.49 9.54 6.05
CA PHE A 207 -10.33 9.31 7.22
C PHE A 207 -10.14 10.39 8.29
N ALA A 208 -8.90 10.82 8.54
CA ALA A 208 -8.63 11.93 9.45
C ALA A 208 -9.30 13.24 9.00
N VAL A 209 -9.29 13.54 7.70
CA VAL A 209 -10.01 14.69 7.14
C VAL A 209 -11.53 14.53 7.29
N LEU A 210 -12.08 13.34 7.05
CA LEU A 210 -13.51 13.08 7.22
C LEU A 210 -13.99 13.35 8.66
N ILE A 211 -13.22 12.91 9.65
CA ILE A 211 -13.53 13.17 11.07
C ILE A 211 -13.38 14.65 11.39
N ALA A 212 -12.27 15.27 11.00
CA ALA A 212 -12.00 16.67 11.33
C ALA A 212 -13.07 17.62 10.73
N LYS A 213 -13.63 17.29 9.56
CA LYS A 213 -14.79 18.00 8.99
C LYS A 213 -16.07 17.91 9.82
N GLN A 214 -16.24 16.84 10.61
CA GLN A 214 -17.40 16.71 11.51
C GLN A 214 -17.20 17.51 12.81
N GLU A 215 -15.96 17.67 13.25
CA GLU A 215 -15.61 18.31 14.52
C GLU A 215 -15.34 19.81 14.38
N THR A 216 -14.80 20.26 13.24
CA THR A 216 -14.34 21.64 13.02
C THR A 216 -14.89 22.23 11.72
N PRO A 217 -15.29 23.51 11.72
CA PRO A 217 -15.70 24.18 10.49
C PRO A 217 -14.51 24.32 9.53
N LEU A 218 -14.78 24.19 8.23
CA LEU A 218 -13.79 24.41 7.18
C LEU A 218 -13.31 25.88 7.17
N ASP A 219 -12.09 26.11 6.71
CA ASP A 219 -11.62 27.46 6.44
C ASP A 219 -12.32 28.09 5.21
N LEU A 220 -12.05 29.37 4.93
CA LEU A 220 -12.64 30.09 3.79
C LEU A 220 -12.25 29.50 2.43
N ASN A 221 -11.18 28.69 2.37
CA ASN A 221 -10.74 27.95 1.18
C ASN A 221 -11.29 26.51 1.16
N LEU A 222 -12.24 26.19 2.03
CA LEU A 222 -12.85 24.87 2.17
C LEU A 222 -11.84 23.77 2.55
N ARG A 223 -10.75 24.14 3.22
CA ARG A 223 -9.71 23.21 3.70
C ARG A 223 -9.91 22.85 5.16
N CYS A 224 -9.31 21.74 5.52
CA CYS A 224 -9.34 21.15 6.85
C CYS A 224 -7.95 21.23 7.49
N GLN A 225 -7.90 21.73 8.73
CA GLN A 225 -6.65 21.76 9.49
C GLN A 225 -6.34 20.38 10.06
N LEU A 226 -5.20 19.82 9.68
CA LEU A 226 -4.73 18.57 10.25
C LEU A 226 -3.80 18.84 11.45
N PRO A 227 -3.88 18.04 12.53
CA PRO A 227 -2.86 17.99 13.57
C PRO A 227 -1.46 17.76 12.99
N ASP A 228 -0.43 18.37 13.59
CA ASP A 228 0.93 18.41 13.05
C ASP A 228 1.47 17.03 12.66
N TYR A 229 1.35 16.02 13.52
CA TYR A 229 1.85 14.67 13.21
C TYR A 229 1.18 14.02 11.98
N LYS A 230 -0.09 14.35 11.70
CA LYS A 230 -0.80 13.86 10.51
C LYS A 230 -0.38 14.64 9.26
N TYR A 231 -0.17 15.95 9.40
CA TYR A 231 0.34 16.80 8.33
C TYR A 231 1.78 16.42 7.94
N GLU A 232 2.63 16.14 8.93
CA GLU A 232 3.98 15.60 8.73
C GLU A 232 3.94 14.26 8.00
N MET A 233 3.01 13.37 8.34
CA MET A 233 2.85 12.10 7.63
C MET A 233 2.47 12.30 6.16
N LEU A 234 1.57 13.25 5.87
CA LEU A 234 1.18 13.62 4.50
C LEU A 234 2.37 14.15 3.70
N THR A 235 3.09 15.14 4.22
CA THR A 235 4.25 15.74 3.55
C THR A 235 5.37 14.72 3.34
N SER A 236 5.59 13.82 4.28
CA SER A 236 6.59 12.74 4.18
C SER A 236 6.24 11.72 3.09
N LEU A 237 4.95 11.40 2.94
CA LEU A 237 4.48 10.56 1.85
C LEU A 237 4.70 11.25 0.49
N VAL A 238 4.33 12.53 0.38
CA VAL A 238 4.53 13.33 -0.84
C VAL A 238 6.01 13.39 -1.22
N GLU A 239 6.88 13.68 -0.25
CA GLU A 239 8.34 13.73 -0.45
C GLU A 239 8.87 12.37 -0.95
N THR A 240 8.46 11.27 -0.30
CA THR A 240 8.84 9.91 -0.70
C THR A 240 8.40 9.61 -2.13
N CYS A 241 7.14 9.90 -2.49
CA CYS A 241 6.63 9.65 -3.83
C CYS A 241 7.39 10.46 -4.90
N ARG A 242 7.75 11.71 -4.60
CA ARG A 242 8.57 12.56 -5.47
C ARG A 242 9.98 11.99 -5.65
N GLN A 243 10.65 11.59 -4.58
CA GLN A 243 12.01 11.03 -4.63
C GLN A 243 12.08 9.72 -5.42
N LEU A 244 11.04 8.89 -5.32
CA LEU A 244 10.87 7.67 -6.11
C LEU A 244 10.47 7.93 -7.57
N GLY A 245 10.07 9.16 -7.90
CA GLY A 245 9.59 9.51 -9.23
C GLY A 245 8.30 8.80 -9.61
N LEU A 246 7.42 8.52 -8.63
CA LEU A 246 6.16 7.79 -8.84
C LEU A 246 5.27 8.46 -9.88
N PHE A 247 5.23 9.79 -9.89
CA PHE A 247 4.30 10.57 -10.71
C PHE A 247 4.85 10.91 -12.10
N SER A 248 5.82 10.14 -12.59
CA SER A 248 6.37 10.25 -13.94
C SER A 248 6.02 9.02 -14.76
N TYR A 249 5.26 9.20 -15.83
CA TYR A 249 4.84 8.09 -16.71
C TYR A 249 6.03 7.26 -17.25
N PRO A 250 7.15 7.86 -17.72
CA PRO A 250 8.35 7.10 -18.09
C PRO A 250 8.87 6.20 -16.95
N ASN A 251 8.88 6.68 -15.71
CA ASN A 251 9.31 5.88 -14.56
C ASN A 251 8.34 4.74 -14.25
N MET A 252 7.03 4.98 -14.36
CA MET A 252 6.02 3.92 -14.20
C MET A 252 6.25 2.81 -15.23
N LEU A 253 6.44 3.16 -16.51
CA LEU A 253 6.71 2.18 -17.55
C LEU A 253 8.01 1.40 -17.30
N ALA A 254 9.10 2.12 -16.98
CA ALA A 254 10.39 1.48 -16.68
C ALA A 254 10.30 0.51 -15.49
N LYS A 255 9.35 0.70 -14.57
CA LYS A 255 9.15 -0.20 -13.43
C LYS A 255 8.47 -1.52 -13.79
N TYR A 256 7.62 -1.52 -14.82
CA TYR A 256 6.75 -2.64 -15.16
C TYR A 256 6.96 -3.20 -16.58
N ASP A 257 7.96 -2.71 -17.31
CA ASP A 257 8.25 -3.04 -18.72
C ASP A 257 8.24 -4.53 -19.07
N SER A 258 8.63 -5.39 -18.13
CA SER A 258 8.72 -6.84 -18.26
C SER A 258 7.41 -7.59 -18.00
N LEU A 259 6.33 -6.90 -17.61
CA LEU A 259 5.03 -7.50 -17.36
C LEU A 259 4.17 -7.58 -18.63
N PRO A 260 3.17 -8.48 -18.68
CA PRO A 260 2.13 -8.45 -19.69
C PRO A 260 1.45 -7.08 -19.78
N ILE A 261 1.10 -6.65 -20.99
CA ILE A 261 0.52 -5.31 -21.28
C ILE A 261 -0.66 -4.97 -20.35
N ALA A 262 -1.54 -5.93 -20.08
CA ALA A 262 -2.68 -5.71 -19.17
C ALA A 262 -2.25 -5.39 -17.74
N LEU A 263 -1.17 -6.01 -17.25
CA LEU A 263 -0.65 -5.71 -15.92
C LEU A 263 0.13 -4.39 -15.92
N VAL A 264 0.87 -4.07 -16.99
CA VAL A 264 1.49 -2.74 -17.13
C VAL A 264 0.42 -1.66 -17.02
N TRP A 265 -0.69 -1.81 -17.75
CA TRP A 265 -1.80 -0.88 -17.70
C TRP A 265 -2.40 -0.76 -16.29
N VAL A 266 -2.76 -1.88 -15.63
CA VAL A 266 -3.34 -1.82 -14.27
C VAL A 266 -2.41 -1.10 -13.30
N ASN A 267 -1.11 -1.41 -13.29
CA ASN A 267 -0.16 -0.78 -12.37
C ASN A 267 0.03 0.72 -12.67
N VAL A 268 0.12 1.10 -13.96
CA VAL A 268 0.20 2.51 -14.36
C VAL A 268 -1.06 3.26 -13.90
N GLU A 269 -2.24 2.72 -14.21
CA GLU A 269 -3.52 3.31 -13.88
C GLU A 269 -3.77 3.39 -12.37
N GLU A 270 -3.28 2.42 -11.59
CA GLU A 270 -3.27 2.44 -10.13
C GLU A 270 -2.47 3.64 -9.60
N ILE A 271 -1.26 3.84 -10.12
CA ILE A 271 -0.37 4.92 -9.67
C ILE A 271 -0.92 6.28 -10.06
N LYS A 272 -1.48 6.43 -11.27
CA LYS A 272 -2.11 7.69 -11.68
C LYS A 272 -3.29 8.05 -10.78
N ARG A 273 -4.20 7.10 -10.51
CA ARG A 273 -5.34 7.33 -9.61
C ARG A 273 -4.89 7.58 -8.17
N PHE A 274 -3.87 6.87 -7.71
CA PHE A 274 -3.23 7.15 -6.42
C PHE A 274 -2.66 8.58 -6.36
N GLY A 275 -1.94 9.03 -7.40
CA GLY A 275 -1.39 10.38 -7.48
C GLY A 275 -2.48 11.46 -7.44
N LEU A 276 -3.57 11.26 -8.20
CA LEU A 276 -4.72 12.16 -8.17
C LEU A 276 -5.45 12.16 -6.82
N ALA A 277 -5.60 11.00 -6.17
CA ALA A 277 -6.15 10.91 -4.82
C ALA A 277 -5.26 11.64 -3.80
N LEU A 278 -3.94 11.48 -3.87
CA LEU A 278 -3.00 12.18 -3.00
C LEU A 278 -3.03 13.69 -3.24
N TYR A 279 -3.10 14.14 -4.49
CA TYR A 279 -3.26 15.55 -4.82
C TYR A 279 -4.59 16.11 -4.27
N LYS A 280 -5.71 15.42 -4.49
CA LYS A 280 -7.02 15.78 -3.93
C LYS A 280 -6.98 15.88 -2.40
N LEU A 281 -6.29 14.95 -1.74
CA LEU A 281 -6.07 15.00 -0.29
C LEU A 281 -5.23 16.23 0.11
N CYS A 282 -4.12 16.51 -0.59
CA CYS A 282 -3.28 17.69 -0.33
C CYS A 282 -4.11 18.99 -0.39
N ARG A 283 -5.01 19.11 -1.38
CA ARG A 283 -5.90 20.25 -1.55
C ARG A 283 -6.88 20.46 -0.40
N LEU A 284 -7.25 19.39 0.30
CA LEU A 284 -8.16 19.42 1.43
C LEU A 284 -7.46 19.77 2.75
N CYS A 285 -6.13 19.84 2.79
CA CYS A 285 -5.37 19.94 4.04
C CYS A 285 -4.63 21.27 4.18
N THR A 286 -4.66 21.84 5.38
CA THR A 286 -3.75 22.90 5.81
C THR A 286 -3.02 22.49 7.08
N ARG A 287 -1.84 23.08 7.29
CA ARG A 287 -1.07 22.90 8.53
C ARG A 287 -1.76 23.66 9.66
N SER A 288 -1.74 23.11 10.88
CA SER A 288 -2.16 23.86 12.06
C SER A 288 -1.30 25.11 12.22
N ALA A 289 -1.92 26.27 12.46
CA ALA A 289 -1.17 27.52 12.60
C ALA A 289 -0.23 27.45 13.81
N SER A 290 1.09 27.45 13.57
CA SER A 290 2.07 27.67 14.62
C SER A 290 1.99 29.13 15.08
N THR A 291 1.88 29.37 16.38
CA THR A 291 1.83 30.72 16.98
C THR A 291 3.07 31.60 16.76
N ASP A 292 4.12 31.10 16.09
CA ASP A 292 5.44 31.75 15.99
C ASP A 292 5.90 32.03 14.53
N ALA A 293 5.04 32.58 13.67
CA ALA A 293 5.49 33.06 12.35
C ALA A 293 6.05 34.49 12.45
N THR A 294 7.28 34.62 12.96
CA THR A 294 8.12 35.78 12.61
C THR A 294 8.58 35.60 11.17
N ASP A 295 8.08 36.51 10.34
CA ASP A 295 8.49 36.81 8.97
C ASP A 295 10.03 36.72 8.80
N GLY A 296 10.49 35.87 7.88
CA GLY A 296 11.92 35.64 7.76
C GLY A 296 12.34 34.59 6.73
N GLY A 297 12.51 35.03 5.49
CA GLY A 297 13.61 34.56 4.64
C GLY A 297 13.25 33.48 3.63
N GLY A 298 13.23 33.88 2.36
CA GLY A 298 13.16 33.01 1.20
C GLY A 298 14.22 31.91 1.25
N ARG A 299 13.75 30.71 1.56
CA ARG A 299 14.35 29.49 1.03
C ARG A 299 13.57 29.19 -0.25
N ASP A 300 14.24 28.62 -1.24
CA ASP A 300 13.64 28.10 -2.46
C ASP A 300 12.69 26.94 -2.06
N THR A 301 11.53 27.27 -1.50
CA THR A 301 10.64 26.32 -0.81
C THR A 301 9.85 25.61 -1.87
N LYS A 302 10.40 24.50 -2.35
CA LYS A 302 9.63 23.47 -3.04
C LYS A 302 8.33 23.24 -2.24
N ASN A 303 7.17 23.38 -2.88
CA ASN A 303 5.87 23.20 -2.23
C ASN A 303 5.86 21.87 -1.44
N GLU A 304 5.61 21.92 -0.13
CA GLU A 304 5.65 20.72 0.73
C GLU A 304 4.61 19.69 0.29
N LEU A 305 3.45 20.16 -0.17
CA LEU A 305 2.35 19.34 -0.66
C LEU A 305 2.41 19.14 -2.18
N LEU A 306 1.72 18.08 -2.63
CA LEU A 306 1.65 17.70 -4.04
C LEU A 306 0.81 18.70 -4.84
N THR A 307 1.29 19.10 -6.01
CA THR A 307 0.62 20.01 -6.95
C THR A 307 0.40 19.34 -8.29
N LEU A 308 -0.43 19.94 -9.16
CA LEU A 308 -0.60 19.42 -10.52
C LEU A 308 0.71 19.41 -11.33
N ALA A 309 1.64 20.33 -11.05
CA ALA A 309 2.94 20.39 -11.70
C ALA A 309 3.83 19.15 -11.41
N ASP A 310 3.51 18.39 -10.36
CA ASP A 310 4.21 17.14 -10.03
C ASP A 310 3.70 15.92 -10.82
N LEU A 311 2.60 16.05 -11.59
CA LEU A 311 1.90 14.92 -12.23
C LEU A 311 2.23 14.82 -13.73
N ASP A 312 3.36 14.18 -14.04
CA ASP A 312 3.88 13.95 -15.39
C ASP A 312 3.27 12.70 -16.05
N PHE A 313 1.94 12.72 -16.18
CA PHE A 313 1.14 11.72 -16.88
C PHE A 313 -0.18 12.33 -17.36
N CYS A 314 -0.82 11.73 -18.36
CA CYS A 314 -2.15 12.19 -18.79
C CYS A 314 -3.23 11.68 -17.83
N MET A 315 -4.41 12.29 -17.85
CA MET A 315 -5.54 11.83 -17.05
C MET A 315 -5.80 10.31 -17.20
N PRO A 316 -6.19 9.60 -16.13
CA PRO A 316 -6.49 8.16 -16.17
C PRO A 316 -7.56 7.79 -17.20
N ASP A 317 -7.60 6.52 -17.61
CA ASP A 317 -8.66 5.97 -18.45
C ASP A 317 -10.01 5.94 -17.69
N SER A 318 -11.09 5.54 -18.36
CA SER A 318 -12.44 5.66 -17.77
C SER A 318 -12.66 4.71 -16.57
N ASP A 319 -13.55 5.11 -15.67
CA ASP A 319 -13.86 4.32 -14.47
C ASP A 319 -14.58 3.01 -14.81
N GLU A 320 -15.28 2.93 -15.94
CA GLU A 320 -15.92 1.69 -16.40
C GLU A 320 -14.87 0.61 -16.71
N VAL A 321 -13.77 1.00 -17.36
CA VAL A 321 -12.67 0.08 -17.70
C VAL A 321 -11.86 -0.26 -16.44
N TRP A 322 -11.66 0.71 -15.55
CA TRP A 322 -10.98 0.52 -14.27
C TRP A 322 -11.72 -0.43 -13.33
N ASN A 323 -13.04 -0.38 -13.30
CA ASN A 323 -13.85 -1.21 -12.40
C ASN A 323 -14.33 -2.52 -13.05
N ALA A 324 -13.94 -2.79 -14.29
CA ALA A 324 -14.32 -4.01 -14.99
C ALA A 324 -13.78 -5.25 -14.28
N SER A 325 -14.57 -6.33 -14.27
CA SER A 325 -14.15 -7.61 -13.69
C SER A 325 -12.91 -8.16 -14.40
N SER A 326 -12.05 -8.88 -13.68
CA SER A 326 -10.73 -9.27 -14.19
C SER A 326 -10.74 -10.03 -15.53
N ASN A 327 -11.79 -10.81 -15.81
CA ASN A 327 -11.91 -11.55 -17.06
C ASN A 327 -12.26 -10.60 -18.22
N MET A 328 -13.22 -9.70 -17.98
CA MET A 328 -13.65 -8.69 -18.96
C MET A 328 -12.54 -7.69 -19.24
N ALA A 329 -11.82 -7.22 -18.21
CA ALA A 329 -10.67 -6.33 -18.36
C ALA A 329 -9.55 -6.97 -19.21
N SER A 330 -9.27 -8.26 -19.00
CA SER A 330 -8.22 -8.97 -19.75
C SER A 330 -8.54 -9.11 -21.24
N GLU A 331 -9.79 -9.41 -21.58
CA GLU A 331 -10.25 -9.49 -22.97
C GLU A 331 -10.35 -8.11 -23.61
N PHE A 332 -10.84 -7.12 -22.86
CA PHE A 332 -10.96 -5.74 -23.31
C PHE A 332 -9.58 -5.14 -23.61
N ILE A 333 -8.60 -5.30 -22.72
CA ILE A 333 -7.23 -4.78 -22.93
C ILE A 333 -6.55 -5.40 -24.17
N ARG A 334 -6.91 -6.64 -24.52
CA ARG A 334 -6.38 -7.33 -25.72
C ARG A 334 -7.08 -6.91 -27.02
N SER A 335 -8.17 -6.14 -26.92
CA SER A 335 -8.98 -5.74 -28.06
C SER A 335 -8.45 -4.47 -28.73
N VAL A 336 -8.59 -4.38 -30.06
CA VAL A 336 -8.25 -3.17 -30.85
C VAL A 336 -8.99 -1.90 -30.35
N PRO A 337 -10.27 -1.97 -29.94
CA PRO A 337 -10.97 -0.83 -29.34
C PRO A 337 -10.27 -0.24 -28.10
N PHE A 338 -9.63 -1.06 -27.26
CA PHE A 338 -8.93 -0.56 -26.08
C PHE A 338 -7.69 0.27 -26.43
N GLN A 339 -6.94 -0.11 -27.47
CA GLN A 339 -5.80 0.68 -27.94
C GLN A 339 -6.22 2.06 -28.48
N GLN A 340 -7.46 2.17 -28.98
CA GLN A 340 -8.04 3.45 -29.41
C GLN A 340 -8.70 4.23 -28.27
N ALA A 341 -9.20 3.55 -27.24
CA ALA A 341 -9.85 4.17 -26.08
C ALA A 341 -8.87 4.61 -24.98
N SER A 342 -7.70 3.97 -24.87
CA SER A 342 -6.68 4.34 -23.90
C SER A 342 -6.04 5.68 -24.26
N ARG A 343 -5.89 6.55 -23.27
CA ARG A 343 -5.30 7.88 -23.49
C ARG A 343 -3.82 7.79 -23.80
N ASP A 344 -3.38 8.57 -24.78
CA ASP A 344 -1.97 8.61 -25.16
C ASP A 344 -1.14 9.35 -24.10
N ASN A 345 -0.37 8.57 -23.34
CA ASN A 345 0.53 9.08 -22.30
C ASN A 345 1.93 9.43 -22.84
N ARG A 346 2.22 9.09 -24.10
CA ARG A 346 3.56 9.28 -24.69
C ARG A 346 3.82 10.72 -25.09
N ASP A 347 2.75 11.48 -25.33
CA ASP A 347 2.81 12.90 -25.64
C ASP A 347 2.80 13.74 -24.35
N PRO A 348 3.91 14.41 -24.01
CA PRO A 348 4.01 15.25 -22.82
C PRO A 348 3.03 16.42 -22.81
N ASP A 349 2.58 16.90 -23.98
CA ASP A 349 1.64 18.03 -24.07
C ASP A 349 0.28 17.70 -23.45
N ASN A 350 -0.05 16.40 -23.33
CA ASN A 350 -1.27 15.90 -22.72
C ASN A 350 -1.13 15.60 -21.21
N TRP A 351 0.04 15.86 -20.62
CA TRP A 351 0.26 15.62 -19.19
C TRP A 351 -0.43 16.67 -18.33
N ILE A 352 -0.87 16.25 -17.14
CA ILE A 352 -1.53 17.12 -16.16
C ILE A 352 -0.59 18.26 -15.73
N SER A 353 0.70 17.99 -15.61
CA SER A 353 1.72 19.01 -15.32
C SER A 353 1.73 20.17 -16.32
N GLN A 354 1.50 19.91 -17.62
CA GLN A 354 1.43 20.97 -18.63
C GLN A 354 0.16 21.82 -18.52
N ALA A 355 -0.98 21.19 -18.18
CA ALA A 355 -2.22 21.93 -17.94
C ALA A 355 -2.09 22.85 -16.71
N SER A 356 -1.33 22.44 -15.68
CA SER A 356 -1.10 23.26 -14.48
C SER A 356 -0.49 24.62 -14.80
N GLY A 357 0.47 24.68 -15.73
CA GLY A 357 1.12 25.92 -16.14
C GLY A 357 0.18 26.91 -16.84
N LYS A 358 -0.91 26.42 -17.46
CA LYS A 358 -1.93 27.28 -18.08
C LYS A 358 -2.90 27.88 -17.06
N LEU A 359 -2.98 27.28 -15.88
CA LEU A 359 -3.97 27.63 -14.87
C LEU A 359 -3.36 28.31 -13.63
N TYR A 360 -2.03 28.38 -13.58
CA TYR A 360 -1.25 29.07 -12.57
C TYR A 360 -0.70 30.41 -13.10
N ASP A 361 -0.99 31.49 -12.38
CA ASP A 361 -0.39 32.81 -12.58
C ASP A 361 -0.07 33.40 -11.20
N SER A 362 1.20 33.75 -10.96
CA SER A 362 1.67 34.30 -9.68
C SER A 362 0.99 35.61 -9.28
N HIS A 363 0.34 36.30 -10.22
CA HIS A 363 -0.41 37.53 -9.97
C HIS A 363 -1.91 37.29 -9.78
N VAL A 364 -2.40 36.06 -9.93
CA VAL A 364 -3.80 35.69 -9.73
C VAL A 364 -3.95 34.98 -8.38
N ARG A 365 -4.73 35.58 -7.48
CA ARG A 365 -4.95 35.06 -6.12
C ARG A 365 -5.97 33.91 -6.03
N ILE A 366 -6.60 33.54 -7.14
CA ILE A 366 -7.63 32.49 -7.15
C ILE A 366 -6.98 31.13 -7.04
N ASP A 367 -7.25 30.44 -5.93
CA ASP A 367 -6.71 29.13 -5.62
C ASP A 367 -7.72 28.01 -5.97
N TRP A 368 -8.02 27.87 -7.27
CA TRP A 368 -8.93 26.86 -7.83
C TRP A 368 -8.30 25.48 -8.09
N ILE A 369 -6.97 25.36 -7.97
CA ILE A 369 -6.20 24.17 -8.38
C ILE A 369 -5.18 23.78 -7.33
#